data_AF-A0A099YQD6-F1
#
_entry.id   AF-A0A099YQD6-F1
#
_cell.length_a   1.000
_cell.length_b   1.000
_cell.length_c   1.000
_cell.angle_alpha   90.00
_cell.angle_beta   90.00
_cell.angle_gamma   90.00
#
_symmetry.space_group_name_H-M   'P 1'
#
loop_
_entity.id
_entity.type
_entity.pdbx_description
1 polymer ?
#
loop_
_entity_poly.entity_id
_entity_poly.type
_entity_poly.pdbx_seq_one_letter_code
_entity_poly.pdbx_strand_id
1 'polypeptide(L)'
;PKDAVKALKKKLSKNCNHKEIRLTLSLLDMCMENCGPRFQSLVVKKDFCKDKLVKLLNPRYNLPIDMQEKILTFIMTWARGFQGMVDVSEVKEVYLELLKKGVEFPSSDSSTRVSKQKSSQPSAKTSPSSTSPAKRSLFPHPTGPTLLLTSEQIGKLYSELDMAKMNVKVMSSILKENVPGSENPDDMNLLQVCYQ
;
A
#
# COMPACT_ATOMS: atom_id res chain seq x y z
N PRO A 1 15.82 22.84 -15.09
CA PRO A 1 14.86 22.42 -14.03
C PRO A 1 13.41 22.86 -14.28
N LYS A 2 13.17 24.17 -14.52
CA LYS A 2 11.80 24.71 -14.70
C LYS A 2 11.03 24.06 -15.86
N ASP A 3 11.64 23.93 -17.02
CA ASP A 3 10.97 23.34 -18.19
C ASP A 3 10.75 21.83 -18.06
N ALA A 4 11.68 21.12 -17.39
CA ALA A 4 11.50 19.72 -17.04
C ALA A 4 10.29 19.50 -16.13
N VAL A 5 10.14 20.32 -15.07
CA VAL A 5 8.97 20.26 -14.17
C VAL A 5 7.68 20.61 -14.93
N LYS A 6 7.69 21.61 -15.82
CA LYS A 6 6.54 21.92 -16.68
C LYS A 6 6.16 20.74 -17.58
N ALA A 7 7.13 20.06 -18.18
CA ALA A 7 6.90 18.89 -19.00
C ALA A 7 6.28 17.73 -18.19
N LEU A 8 6.79 17.47 -16.97
CA LEU A 8 6.22 16.49 -16.04
C LEU A 8 4.77 16.83 -15.66
N LYS A 9 4.49 18.10 -15.30
CA LYS A 9 3.13 18.60 -15.00
C LYS A 9 2.19 18.36 -16.18
N LYS A 10 2.64 18.67 -17.41
CA LYS A 10 1.87 18.49 -18.64
C LYS A 10 1.60 17.01 -18.92
N LYS A 11 2.60 16.14 -18.73
CA LYS A 11 2.48 14.70 -18.93
C LYS A 11 1.45 14.07 -17.98
N LEU A 12 1.55 14.37 -16.68
CA LEU A 12 0.62 13.89 -15.65
C LEU A 12 -0.81 14.41 -15.82
N SER A 13 -0.99 15.61 -16.41
CA SER A 13 -2.32 16.19 -16.61
C SER A 13 -2.99 15.75 -17.92
N LYS A 14 -2.21 15.49 -18.97
CA LYS A 14 -2.71 15.20 -20.31
C LYS A 14 -3.01 13.72 -20.52
N ASN A 15 -2.21 12.83 -19.93
CA ASN A 15 -2.29 11.39 -20.19
C ASN A 15 -2.77 10.65 -18.95
N CYS A 16 -3.95 10.04 -19.05
CA CYS A 16 -4.51 9.13 -18.04
C CYS A 16 -4.07 7.67 -18.23
N ASN A 17 -3.13 7.41 -19.16
CA ASN A 17 -2.64 6.06 -19.41
C ASN A 17 -1.77 5.59 -18.24
N HIS A 18 -2.17 4.50 -17.57
CA HIS A 18 -1.49 3.99 -16.37
C HIS A 18 -0.01 3.70 -16.61
N LYS A 19 0.35 3.17 -17.80
CA LYS A 19 1.75 2.91 -18.17
C LYS A 19 2.59 4.18 -18.20
N GLU A 20 2.08 5.25 -18.81
CA GLU A 20 2.79 6.53 -18.88
C GLU A 20 2.90 7.21 -17.53
N ILE A 21 1.84 7.17 -16.72
CA ILE A 21 1.86 7.73 -15.37
C ILE A 21 2.90 6.97 -14.53
N ARG A 22 2.93 5.64 -14.59
CA ARG A 22 3.94 4.82 -13.90
C ARG A 22 5.36 5.24 -14.27
N LEU A 23 5.67 5.31 -15.57
CA LEU A 23 6.99 5.74 -16.05
C LEU A 23 7.32 7.17 -15.61
N THR A 24 6.33 8.07 -15.61
CA THR A 24 6.51 9.45 -15.17
C THR A 24 6.78 9.54 -13.67
N LEU A 25 6.11 8.73 -12.85
CA LEU A 25 6.36 8.63 -11.41
C LEU A 25 7.76 8.06 -11.12
N SER A 26 8.19 7.03 -11.85
CA SER A 26 9.55 6.49 -11.75
C SER A 26 10.61 7.53 -12.14
N LEU A 27 10.38 8.27 -13.23
CA LEU A 27 11.27 9.35 -13.65
C LEU A 27 11.34 10.46 -12.59
N LEU A 28 10.19 10.82 -12.02
CA LEU A 28 10.11 11.81 -10.95
C LEU A 28 10.90 11.38 -9.71
N ASP A 29 10.80 10.11 -9.31
CA ASP A 29 11.56 9.52 -8.20
C ASP A 29 13.07 9.72 -8.41
N MET A 30 13.57 9.25 -9.57
CA MET A 30 14.97 9.40 -9.95
C MET A 30 15.38 10.87 -10.01
N CYS A 31 14.55 11.76 -10.55
CA CYS A 31 14.86 13.18 -10.58
C CYS A 31 14.90 13.80 -9.18
N MET A 32 14.08 13.37 -8.24
CA MET A 32 14.08 13.90 -6.87
C MET A 32 15.32 13.46 -6.08
N GLU A 33 15.81 12.25 -6.33
CA GLU A 33 17.04 11.71 -5.72
C GLU A 33 18.32 12.27 -6.35
N ASN A 34 18.33 12.44 -7.68
CA ASN A 34 19.54 12.81 -8.42
C ASN A 34 19.66 14.33 -8.70
N CYS A 35 18.58 15.09 -8.63
CA CYS A 35 18.63 16.54 -8.85
C CYS A 35 18.75 17.32 -7.54
N GLY A 36 19.49 18.43 -7.58
CA GLY A 36 19.69 19.29 -6.42
C GLY A 36 18.46 20.12 -5.98
N PRO A 37 18.60 20.91 -4.90
CA PRO A 37 17.52 21.67 -4.25
C PRO A 37 16.70 22.58 -5.17
N ARG A 38 17.31 23.10 -6.25
CA ARG A 38 16.64 23.94 -7.24
C ARG A 38 15.53 23.22 -8.01
N PHE A 39 15.66 21.91 -8.21
CA PHE A 39 14.60 21.10 -8.81
C PHE A 39 13.56 20.69 -7.77
N GLN A 40 14.02 20.19 -6.62
CA GLN A 40 13.17 19.76 -5.51
C GLN A 40 12.21 20.89 -5.07
N SER A 41 12.71 22.12 -4.92
CA SER A 41 11.90 23.31 -4.57
C SER A 41 10.75 23.60 -5.54
N LEU A 42 10.85 23.16 -6.80
CA LEU A 42 9.77 23.33 -7.79
C LEU A 42 8.74 22.20 -7.74
N VAL A 43 9.13 21.02 -7.27
CA VAL A 43 8.29 19.82 -7.17
C VAL A 43 7.51 19.80 -5.85
N VAL A 44 8.09 20.30 -4.76
CA VAL A 44 7.45 20.35 -3.43
C VAL A 44 6.39 21.44 -3.29
N LYS A 45 6.21 22.29 -4.32
CA LYS A 45 5.16 23.30 -4.32
C LYS A 45 3.79 22.67 -4.32
N LYS A 46 2.85 23.34 -3.66
CA LYS A 46 1.44 22.95 -3.61
C LYS A 46 0.84 22.79 -4.99
N ASP A 47 1.26 23.61 -5.96
CA ASP A 47 0.77 23.53 -7.34
C ASP A 47 1.17 22.23 -8.06
N PHE A 48 2.30 21.61 -7.71
CA PHE A 48 2.67 20.29 -8.22
C PHE A 48 2.03 19.19 -7.39
N CYS A 49 2.22 19.21 -6.06
CA CYS A 49 1.74 18.16 -5.15
C CYS A 49 0.21 18.06 -5.18
N LYS A 50 -0.52 19.15 -5.01
CA LYS A 50 -2.00 19.15 -4.95
C LYS A 50 -2.61 18.98 -6.34
N ASP A 51 -2.24 19.80 -7.32
CA ASP A 51 -2.96 19.84 -8.61
C ASP A 51 -2.57 18.70 -9.56
N LYS A 52 -1.45 18.01 -9.31
CA LYS A 52 -0.99 16.88 -10.14
C LYS A 52 -1.04 15.58 -9.37
N LEU A 53 -0.35 15.47 -8.24
CA LEU A 53 -0.28 14.19 -7.52
C LEU A 53 -1.58 13.85 -6.81
N VAL A 54 -2.10 14.75 -5.95
CA VAL A 54 -3.36 14.50 -5.23
C VAL A 54 -4.55 14.40 -6.18
N LYS A 55 -4.53 15.15 -7.28
CA LYS A 55 -5.55 15.02 -8.32
C LYS A 55 -5.60 13.60 -8.91
N LEU A 56 -4.46 12.95 -9.13
CA LEU A 56 -4.37 11.58 -9.64
C LEU A 56 -4.87 10.53 -8.63
N LEU A 57 -4.84 10.83 -7.33
CA LEU A 57 -5.41 9.97 -6.28
C LEU A 57 -6.95 10.00 -6.26
N ASN A 58 -7.59 10.85 -7.06
CA ASN A 58 -9.04 10.88 -7.11
C ASN A 58 -9.58 9.56 -7.70
N PRO A 59 -10.61 8.94 -7.10
CA PRO A 59 -11.24 7.72 -7.61
C PRO A 59 -11.64 7.78 -9.08
N ARG A 60 -11.88 8.98 -9.62
CA ARG A 60 -12.17 9.20 -11.06
C ARG A 60 -11.09 8.66 -12.01
N TYR A 61 -9.84 8.57 -11.57
CA TYR A 61 -8.73 8.11 -12.42
C TYR A 61 -8.50 6.59 -12.36
N ASN A 62 -9.19 5.86 -11.47
CA ASN A 62 -9.07 4.40 -11.31
C ASN A 62 -7.60 3.91 -11.31
N LEU A 63 -6.71 4.64 -10.63
CA LEU A 63 -5.29 4.35 -10.61
C LEU A 63 -5.03 3.02 -9.86
N PRO A 64 -4.11 2.16 -10.35
CA PRO A 64 -3.69 0.96 -9.62
C PRO A 64 -3.16 1.29 -8.22
N ILE A 65 -3.41 0.39 -7.25
CA ILE A 65 -3.05 0.59 -5.83
C ILE A 65 -1.55 0.86 -5.66
N ASP A 66 -0.69 0.13 -6.39
CA ASP A 66 0.77 0.32 -6.38
C ASP A 66 1.19 1.75 -6.71
N MET A 67 0.46 2.39 -7.62
CA MET A 67 0.75 3.75 -8.06
C MET A 67 0.22 4.78 -7.06
N GLN A 68 -0.92 4.51 -6.44
CA GLN A 68 -1.47 5.36 -5.38
C GLN A 68 -0.54 5.39 -4.17
N GLU A 69 -0.11 4.22 -3.70
CA GLU A 69 0.85 4.08 -2.60
C GLU A 69 2.14 4.86 -2.90
N LYS A 70 2.70 4.71 -4.12
CA LYS A 70 3.91 5.45 -4.52
C LYS A 70 3.74 6.96 -4.45
N ILE A 71 2.58 7.49 -4.89
CA ILE A 71 2.27 8.92 -4.79
C ILE A 71 2.17 9.36 -3.32
N LEU A 72 1.53 8.57 -2.47
CA LEU A 72 1.43 8.86 -1.04
C LEU A 72 2.81 8.83 -0.37
N THR A 73 3.66 7.87 -0.73
CA THR A 73 5.06 7.80 -0.28
C THR A 73 5.84 9.05 -0.68
N PHE A 74 5.65 9.58 -1.89
CA PHE A 74 6.28 10.84 -2.29
C PHE A 74 5.87 12.00 -1.39
N ILE A 75 4.57 12.21 -1.21
CA ILE A 75 4.05 13.32 -0.40
C ILE A 75 4.54 13.21 1.05
N MET A 76 4.52 12.01 1.63
CA MET A 76 5.02 11.74 2.98
C MET A 76 6.53 12.02 3.10
N THR A 77 7.33 11.49 2.17
CA THR A 77 8.79 11.65 2.18
C THR A 77 9.18 13.11 2.03
N TRP A 78 8.52 13.84 1.14
CA TRP A 78 8.81 15.25 0.90
C TRP A 78 8.34 16.15 2.04
N ALA A 79 7.22 15.80 2.71
CA ALA A 79 6.77 16.51 3.91
C ALA A 79 7.73 16.36 5.10
N ARG A 80 8.52 15.27 5.15
CA ARG A 80 9.58 15.08 6.14
C ARG A 80 10.79 15.99 5.92
N GLY A 81 10.94 16.52 4.70
CA GLY A 81 12.04 17.40 4.32
C GLY A 81 13.17 16.66 3.61
N PHE A 82 14.02 17.46 2.96
CA PHE A 82 15.23 17.01 2.28
C PHE A 82 16.45 17.37 3.13
N GLN A 83 17.57 16.70 2.94
CA GLN A 83 18.83 17.05 3.62
C GLN A 83 19.38 18.43 3.20
N GLY A 84 18.81 19.09 2.19
CA GLY A 84 19.12 20.45 1.77
C GLY A 84 18.10 21.49 2.26
N MET A 85 18.45 22.78 2.21
CA MET A 85 17.58 23.93 2.53
C MET A 85 16.45 24.12 1.48
N VAL A 86 15.55 23.14 1.37
CA VAL A 86 14.34 23.24 0.56
C VAL A 86 13.18 23.53 1.50
N ASP A 87 12.44 24.61 1.24
CA ASP A 87 11.21 24.88 1.95
C ASP A 87 10.15 23.83 1.57
N VAL A 88 9.71 23.06 2.56
CA VAL A 88 8.71 21.99 2.43
C VAL A 88 7.39 22.33 3.13
N SER A 89 7.21 23.60 3.53
CA SER A 89 5.99 24.06 4.23
C SER A 89 4.73 23.77 3.40
N GLU A 90 4.78 24.02 2.10
CA GLU A 90 3.66 23.78 1.18
C GLU A 90 3.28 22.29 1.04
N VAL A 91 4.26 21.39 0.87
CA VAL A 91 3.98 19.94 0.78
C VAL A 91 3.53 19.37 2.12
N LYS A 92 4.03 19.92 3.23
CA LYS A 92 3.59 19.55 4.57
C LYS A 92 2.12 19.93 4.82
N GLU A 93 1.69 21.10 4.34
CA GLU A 93 0.26 21.49 4.36
C GLU A 93 -0.60 20.47 3.60
N VAL A 94 -0.16 20.06 2.39
CA VAL A 94 -0.87 19.06 1.58
C VAL A 94 -0.92 17.70 2.29
N TYR A 95 0.18 17.26 2.89
CA TYR A 95 0.23 16.02 3.68
C TYR A 95 -0.77 16.03 4.84
N LEU A 96 -0.81 17.12 5.62
CA LEU A 96 -1.76 17.27 6.73
C LEU A 96 -3.21 17.36 6.23
N GLU A 97 -3.46 17.99 5.09
CA GLU A 97 -4.80 18.04 4.47
C GLU A 97 -5.28 16.63 4.11
N LEU A 98 -4.40 15.78 3.58
CA LEU A 98 -4.71 14.38 3.24
C LEU A 98 -4.95 13.54 4.51
N LEU A 99 -4.15 13.71 5.55
CA LEU A 99 -4.38 13.06 6.85
C LEU A 99 -5.74 13.45 7.44
N LYS A 100 -6.09 14.75 7.40
CA LYS A 100 -7.39 15.24 7.87
C LYS A 100 -8.57 14.64 7.08
N LYS A 101 -8.36 14.31 5.81
CA LYS A 101 -9.35 13.64 4.95
C LYS A 101 -9.43 12.13 5.21
N GLY A 102 -8.61 11.57 6.09
CA GLY A 102 -8.58 10.14 6.39
C GLY A 102 -7.80 9.30 5.38
N VAL A 103 -6.90 9.90 4.61
CA VAL A 103 -6.02 9.17 3.69
C VAL A 103 -4.94 8.44 4.50
N GLU A 104 -4.90 7.11 4.38
CA GLU A 104 -3.89 6.27 5.03
C GLU A 104 -2.58 6.30 4.21
N PHE A 105 -1.48 6.68 4.86
CA PHE A 105 -0.16 6.70 4.23
C PHE A 105 0.60 5.41 4.55
N PRO A 106 1.34 4.83 3.59
CA PRO A 106 2.11 3.62 3.84
C PRO A 106 3.18 3.89 4.90
N SER A 107 3.23 3.05 5.94
CA SER A 107 4.25 3.08 6.99
C SER A 107 5.64 3.04 6.36
N SER A 108 6.49 4.03 6.62
CA SER A 108 7.83 4.15 6.00
C SER A 108 8.82 3.03 6.37
N ASP A 109 8.39 1.97 7.05
CA ASP A 109 9.20 0.81 7.38
C ASP A 109 9.16 -0.22 6.25
N SER A 110 9.65 0.18 5.08
CA SER A 110 9.91 -0.72 3.96
C SER A 110 11.29 -1.35 4.11
N SER A 111 11.55 -2.05 5.22
CA SER A 111 12.72 -2.96 5.30
C SER A 111 12.56 -4.07 6.34
N THR A 112 11.45 -4.82 6.30
CA THR A 112 11.47 -6.23 6.74
C THR A 112 10.68 -7.10 5.77
N ARG A 113 11.14 -7.14 4.51
CA ARG A 113 11.04 -8.38 3.72
C ARG A 113 12.01 -9.40 4.32
N VAL A 114 11.65 -9.98 5.45
CA VAL A 114 12.24 -11.25 5.90
C VAL A 114 11.10 -12.25 5.99
N SER A 115 11.10 -13.10 4.96
CA SER A 115 10.64 -14.48 4.96
C SER A 115 9.91 -14.96 6.21
N LYS A 116 8.61 -15.27 6.06
CA LYS A 116 8.03 -16.40 6.79
C LYS A 116 7.33 -17.31 5.79
N GLN A 117 8.17 -17.99 5.01
CA GLN A 117 7.83 -19.31 4.51
C GLN A 117 7.51 -20.24 5.69
N LYS A 118 6.45 -21.02 5.50
CA LYS A 118 6.11 -22.30 6.14
C LYS A 118 7.27 -22.96 6.91
N SER A 119 7.03 -23.31 8.17
CA SER A 119 7.04 -24.73 8.55
C SER A 119 6.26 -24.95 9.85
N SER A 120 5.62 -26.10 9.85
CA SER A 120 4.73 -26.71 10.82
C SER A 120 5.44 -27.26 12.06
N GLN A 121 4.63 -27.30 13.13
CA GLN A 121 4.57 -28.27 14.23
C GLN A 121 5.18 -27.94 15.62
N PRO A 122 4.46 -28.34 16.70
CA PRO A 122 4.79 -28.06 18.09
C PRO A 122 5.43 -29.25 18.80
N SER A 123 6.16 -29.01 19.89
CA SER A 123 6.25 -29.92 21.03
C SER A 123 6.94 -29.27 22.23
N ALA A 124 6.58 -29.79 23.39
CA ALA A 124 6.66 -29.17 24.69
C ALA A 124 7.90 -29.57 25.52
N LYS A 125 8.00 -28.89 26.68
CA LYS A 125 8.55 -29.31 27.98
C LYS A 125 9.96 -28.81 28.39
N THR A 126 9.97 -28.40 29.68
CA THR A 126 11.02 -28.42 30.72
C THR A 126 12.10 -27.33 30.81
N SER A 127 11.96 -26.48 31.85
CA SER A 127 13.02 -25.78 32.62
C SER A 127 13.91 -26.78 33.40
N PRO A 128 14.91 -26.42 34.26
CA PRO A 128 15.38 -25.09 34.74
C PRO A 128 16.93 -24.91 34.88
N SER A 129 17.40 -23.68 35.22
CA SER A 129 18.38 -23.35 36.29
C SER A 129 19.29 -22.12 36.04
N SER A 130 19.37 -21.23 37.06
CA SER A 130 20.48 -20.35 37.57
C SER A 130 21.43 -19.64 36.57
N THR A 131 21.81 -18.36 36.66
CA THR A 131 22.40 -17.56 37.78
C THR A 131 22.57 -16.08 37.32
N SER A 132 22.43 -15.08 38.19
CA SER A 132 22.56 -13.60 37.94
C SER A 132 24.04 -13.10 37.91
N PRO A 133 24.40 -11.78 37.96
CA PRO A 133 23.78 -10.49 37.54
C PRO A 133 24.76 -9.46 36.84
N ALA A 134 24.30 -8.45 36.08
CA ALA A 134 25.01 -7.14 35.93
C ALA A 134 24.22 -6.01 35.21
N LYS A 135 23.70 -5.07 36.03
CA LYS A 135 23.63 -3.58 35.94
C LYS A 135 23.37 -2.81 34.61
N ARG A 136 22.27 -2.05 34.70
CA ARG A 136 22.06 -0.59 34.42
C ARG A 136 22.02 -0.10 32.96
N SER A 137 20.84 0.41 32.55
CA SER A 137 20.57 1.86 32.52
C SER A 137 19.07 2.14 32.35
N LEU A 138 18.52 2.95 33.24
CA LEU A 138 17.17 3.53 33.20
C LEU A 138 17.25 4.82 32.37
N PHE A 139 16.36 5.02 31.38
CA PHE A 139 15.76 6.32 30.99
C PHE A 139 14.55 6.05 30.06
N PRO A 140 13.56 6.97 30.00
CA PRO A 140 12.14 6.63 29.90
C PRO A 140 11.63 6.77 28.47
N HIS A 141 10.88 5.79 27.99
CA HIS A 141 10.08 5.97 26.78
C HIS A 141 8.85 6.83 27.10
N PRO A 142 8.60 7.93 26.37
CA PRO A 142 7.34 8.64 26.48
C PRO A 142 6.24 7.77 25.88
N THR A 143 5.22 7.54 26.70
CA THR A 143 3.91 6.97 26.36
C THR A 143 3.26 7.76 25.23
N GLY A 144 3.29 7.19 24.03
CA GLY A 144 2.40 7.53 22.92
C GLY A 144 1.31 6.46 22.77
N PRO A 145 0.09 6.81 22.36
CA PRO A 145 -1.04 5.90 22.43
C PRO A 145 -0.86 4.77 21.43
N THR A 146 -0.64 3.57 21.97
CA THR A 146 -0.96 2.31 21.30
C THR A 146 -2.37 2.44 20.74
N LEU A 147 -2.52 2.49 19.42
CA LEU A 147 -3.79 2.18 18.77
C LEU A 147 -4.08 0.71 19.09
N LEU A 148 -4.67 0.49 20.26
CA LEU A 148 -5.24 -0.79 20.64
C LEU A 148 -6.47 -0.94 19.75
N LEU A 149 -6.28 -1.55 18.57
CA LEU A 149 -7.38 -2.21 17.89
C LEU A 149 -8.03 -3.10 18.95
N THR A 150 -9.31 -2.87 19.25
CA THR A 150 -9.97 -3.62 20.31
C THR A 150 -9.88 -5.11 19.96
N SER A 151 -9.70 -5.97 20.97
CA SER A 151 -9.61 -7.43 20.77
C SER A 151 -10.77 -7.96 19.90
N GLU A 152 -11.92 -7.30 19.99
CA GLU A 152 -13.12 -7.56 19.18
C GLU A 152 -12.94 -7.27 17.68
N GLN A 153 -12.28 -6.17 17.30
CA GLN A 153 -12.04 -5.82 15.89
C GLN A 153 -11.01 -6.76 15.24
N ILE A 154 -9.98 -7.12 16.00
CA ILE A 154 -8.96 -8.10 15.56
C ILE A 154 -9.61 -9.46 15.36
N GLY A 155 -10.47 -9.89 16.30
CA GLY A 155 -11.23 -11.13 16.19
C GLY A 155 -12.15 -11.17 14.96
N LYS A 156 -12.85 -10.07 14.69
CA LYS A 156 -13.71 -9.93 13.49
C LYS A 156 -12.92 -10.08 12.19
N LEU A 157 -11.76 -9.42 12.07
CA LEU A 157 -10.90 -9.54 10.89
C LEU A 157 -10.38 -10.97 10.68
N TYR A 158 -10.01 -11.67 11.75
CA TYR A 158 -9.62 -13.07 11.62
C TYR A 158 -10.78 -13.97 11.19
N SER A 159 -12.00 -13.69 11.65
CA SER A 159 -13.20 -14.43 11.23
C SER A 159 -13.56 -14.18 9.77
N GLU A 160 -13.49 -12.93 9.31
CA GLU A 160 -13.70 -12.58 7.89
C GLU A 160 -12.64 -13.22 6.99
N LEU A 161 -11.38 -13.24 7.43
CA LEU A 161 -10.29 -13.90 6.71
C LEU A 161 -10.50 -15.41 6.61
N ASP A 162 -11.00 -16.05 7.68
CA ASP A 162 -11.26 -17.48 7.70
C ASP A 162 -12.44 -17.86 6.78
N MET A 163 -13.51 -17.06 6.81
CA MET A 163 -14.64 -17.18 5.88
C MET A 163 -14.20 -17.02 4.43
N ALA A 164 -13.34 -16.03 4.12
CA ALA A 164 -12.81 -15.85 2.76
C ALA A 164 -11.96 -17.06 2.31
N LYS A 165 -11.13 -17.61 3.20
CA LYS A 165 -10.34 -18.83 2.92
C LYS A 165 -11.24 -20.04 2.69
N MET A 166 -12.32 -20.18 3.47
CA MET A 166 -13.30 -21.23 3.28
C MET A 166 -14.02 -21.08 1.94
N ASN A 167 -14.45 -19.86 1.58
CA ASN A 167 -15.10 -19.57 0.30
C ASN A 167 -14.19 -19.93 -0.88
N VAL A 168 -12.92 -19.54 -0.85
CA VAL A 168 -11.95 -19.89 -1.89
C VAL A 168 -11.74 -21.40 -1.97
N LYS A 169 -11.71 -22.10 -0.82
CA LYS A 169 -11.60 -23.56 -0.79
C LYS A 169 -12.82 -24.24 -1.40
N VAL A 170 -14.03 -23.78 -1.08
CA VAL A 170 -15.28 -24.30 -1.64
C VAL A 170 -15.33 -24.05 -3.14
N MET A 171 -15.06 -22.82 -3.59
CA MET A 171 -14.99 -22.50 -5.03
C MET A 171 -13.94 -23.36 -5.74
N SER A 172 -12.78 -23.60 -5.13
CA SER A 172 -11.76 -24.48 -5.69
C SER A 172 -12.21 -25.93 -5.75
N SER A 173 -12.99 -26.43 -4.79
CA SER A 173 -13.58 -27.77 -4.84
C SER A 173 -14.63 -27.87 -5.94
N ILE A 174 -15.53 -26.89 -6.05
CA ILE A 174 -16.57 -26.84 -7.10
C ILE A 174 -15.92 -26.86 -8.48
N LEU A 175 -14.87 -26.07 -8.69
CA LEU A 175 -14.14 -26.02 -9.96
C LEU A 175 -13.32 -27.30 -10.25
N LYS A 176 -13.02 -28.12 -9.23
CA LYS A 176 -12.37 -29.43 -9.43
C LYS A 176 -13.38 -30.53 -9.71
N GLU A 177 -14.58 -30.42 -9.14
CA GLU A 177 -15.68 -31.37 -9.34
C GLU A 177 -16.34 -31.18 -10.71
N ASN A 178 -16.40 -29.95 -11.21
CA ASN A 178 -16.96 -29.63 -12.53
C ASN A 178 -15.84 -29.60 -13.59
N VAL A 179 -15.74 -30.67 -14.38
CA VAL A 179 -14.89 -30.69 -15.59
C VAL A 179 -15.71 -30.18 -16.77
N PRO A 180 -15.30 -29.11 -17.46
CA PRO A 180 -16.00 -28.60 -18.65
C PRO A 180 -16.17 -29.71 -19.69
N GLY A 181 -17.41 -30.01 -20.08
CA GLY A 181 -17.75 -31.07 -21.04
C GLY A 181 -18.02 -32.46 -20.43
N SER A 182 -17.98 -32.60 -19.10
CA SER A 182 -18.40 -33.80 -18.37
C SER A 182 -19.82 -33.66 -17.80
N GLU A 183 -20.70 -32.97 -18.53
CA GLU A 183 -22.10 -32.82 -18.16
C GLU A 183 -22.85 -34.11 -18.48
N ASN A 184 -23.79 -34.51 -17.62
CA ASN A 184 -24.52 -35.75 -17.77
C ASN A 184 -25.34 -35.72 -19.09
N PRO A 185 -25.15 -36.70 -20.00
CA PRO A 185 -25.82 -36.69 -21.30
C PRO A 185 -27.34 -36.76 -21.20
N ASP A 186 -27.89 -37.38 -20.14
CA ASP A 186 -29.34 -37.44 -19.91
C ASP A 186 -29.92 -36.06 -19.55
N ASP A 187 -29.19 -35.27 -18.76
CA ASP A 187 -29.60 -33.89 -18.40
C ASP A 187 -29.52 -32.96 -19.63
N MET A 188 -28.53 -33.17 -20.50
CA MET A 188 -28.41 -32.46 -21.78
C MET A 188 -29.56 -32.79 -22.74
N ASN A 189 -29.98 -34.06 -22.79
CA ASN A 189 -31.11 -34.49 -23.61
C ASN A 189 -32.43 -33.96 -23.06
N LEU A 190 -32.61 -33.97 -21.74
CA LEU A 190 -33.78 -33.39 -21.08
C LEU A 190 -33.90 -31.88 -21.36
N LEU A 191 -32.80 -31.14 -21.29
CA LEU A 191 -32.77 -29.73 -21.70
C LEU A 191 -33.18 -29.55 -23.15
N GLN A 192 -32.71 -30.41 -24.06
CA GLN A 192 -33.08 -30.35 -25.47
C GLN A 192 -34.58 -30.61 -25.72
N VAL A 193 -35.18 -31.52 -24.95
CA VAL A 193 -36.63 -31.80 -25.01
C VAL A 193 -37.46 -30.66 -24.43
N CYS A 194 -37.00 -30.00 -23.37
CA CYS A 194 -37.70 -28.86 -22.78
C CYS A 194 -37.66 -27.59 -23.64
N TYR A 195 -36.68 -27.47 -24.52
CA TYR A 195 -36.52 -26.31 -25.43
C TYR A 195 -37.20 -26.49 -26.79
N GLN A 196 -37.91 -27.61 -27.01
CA GLN A 196 -38.60 -27.92 -28.26
C GLN A 196 -40.13 -27.79 -28.12
#